data_AF-A0A7W1D551-F1
#
_entry.id   AF-A0A7W1D551-F1
#
_cell.length_a   1.000
_cell.length_b   1.000
_cell.length_c   1.000
_cell.angle_alpha   90.00
_cell.angle_beta   90.00
_cell.angle_gamma   90.00
#
_symmetry.space_group_name_H-M   'P 1'
#
loop_
_entity.id
_entity.type
_entity.pdbx_description
1 polymer ?
#
loop_
_entity_poly.entity_id
_entity_poly.type
_entity_poly.pdbx_seq_one_letter_code
_entity_poly.pdbx_strand_id
1 'polypeptide(L)'
;MEEQGESTFKAFYYAEYVRVFRATYLFSGDREVAFDATQEAFKDALVRWRSLEETTWVGAWVMTVAMNRCRRQWRQRKREQTALRKSESGK
;
A
#
# COMPACT_ATOMS: atom_id res chain seq x y z
N MET A 1 -8.32 -15.93 22.08
CA MET A 1 -8.15 -16.28 20.65
C MET A 1 -7.84 -15.06 19.79
N GLU A 2 -8.16 -13.83 20.20
CA GLU A 2 -7.72 -12.59 19.52
C GLU A 2 -6.19 -12.43 19.47
N GLU A 3 -5.48 -12.78 20.56
CA GLU A 3 -4.01 -12.73 20.61
C GLU A 3 -3.31 -13.59 19.54
N GLN A 4 -3.94 -14.70 19.12
CA GLN A 4 -3.32 -15.60 18.15
C GLN A 4 -3.37 -15.02 16.73
N GLY A 5 -4.50 -14.42 16.35
CA GLY A 5 -4.65 -13.73 15.06
C GLY A 5 -3.74 -12.50 14.95
N GLU A 6 -3.55 -11.76 16.04
CA GLU A 6 -2.61 -10.64 16.08
C GLU A 6 -1.15 -11.11 15.90
N SER A 7 -0.77 -12.22 16.56
CA SER A 7 0.56 -12.80 16.44
C SER A 7 0.87 -13.30 15.02
N THR A 8 -0.07 -14.02 14.39
CA THR A 8 0.09 -14.52 13.01
C THR A 8 0.14 -13.40 12.00
N PHE A 9 -0.70 -12.36 12.16
CA PHE A 9 -0.63 -11.18 11.31
C PHE A 9 0.72 -10.47 11.44
N LYS A 10 1.23 -10.32 12.66
CA LYS A 10 2.52 -9.66 12.91
C LYS A 10 3.68 -10.41 12.24
N ALA A 11 3.68 -11.74 12.28
CA ALA A 11 4.65 -12.56 11.57
C ALA A 11 4.56 -12.36 10.04
N PHE A 12 3.34 -12.38 9.48
CA PHE A 12 3.10 -12.08 8.07
C PHE A 12 3.58 -10.67 7.69
N TYR A 13 3.24 -9.66 8.49
CA TYR A 13 3.66 -8.28 8.27
C TYR A 13 5.19 -8.16 8.18
N TYR A 14 5.93 -8.71 9.15
CA TYR A 14 7.39 -8.62 9.12
C TYR A 14 8.03 -9.38 7.97
N ALA A 15 7.44 -10.50 7.53
CA ALA A 15 7.92 -11.25 6.37
C ALA A 15 7.71 -10.51 5.04
N GLU A 16 6.63 -9.72 4.93
CA GLU A 16 6.16 -9.18 3.66
C GLU A 16 6.44 -7.68 3.47
N TYR A 17 6.51 -6.92 4.57
CA TYR A 17 6.55 -5.45 4.55
C TYR A 17 7.63 -4.90 3.63
N VAL A 18 8.87 -5.37 3.78
CA VAL A 18 10.02 -4.86 3.01
C VAL A 18 9.83 -5.10 1.51
N ARG A 19 9.27 -6.24 1.12
CA ARG A 19 9.04 -6.58 -0.29
C ARG A 19 7.96 -5.68 -0.89
N VAL A 20 6.84 -5.51 -0.19
CA VAL A 20 5.73 -4.65 -0.63
C VAL A 20 6.16 -3.19 -0.72
N PHE A 21 6.84 -2.69 0.32
CA PHE A 21 7.34 -1.32 0.35
C PHE A 21 8.35 -1.03 -0.76
N ARG A 22 9.31 -1.92 -0.99
CA ARG A 22 10.29 -1.75 -2.09
C ARG A 22 9.61 -1.75 -3.44
N ALA A 23 8.65 -2.63 -3.66
CA ALA A 23 7.94 -2.71 -4.94
C ALA A 23 7.13 -1.43 -5.21
N THR A 24 6.38 -0.93 -4.22
CA THR A 24 5.64 0.33 -4.36
C THR A 24 6.57 1.52 -4.53
N TYR A 25 7.71 1.56 -3.82
CA TYR A 25 8.71 2.61 -3.96
C TYR A 25 9.35 2.64 -5.35
N LEU A 26 9.75 1.49 -5.88
CA LEU A 26 10.29 1.41 -7.24
C LEU A 26 9.25 1.82 -8.29
N PHE A 27 7.97 1.54 -8.04
CA PHE A 27 6.87 1.93 -8.93
C PHE A 27 6.56 3.44 -8.88
N SER A 28 6.50 4.04 -7.69
CA SER A 28 6.14 5.45 -7.52
C SER A 28 7.30 6.42 -7.74
N GLY A 29 8.53 6.00 -7.42
CA GLY A 29 9.67 6.89 -7.25
C GLY A 29 9.54 7.85 -6.05
N ASP A 30 8.54 7.63 -5.19
CA ASP A 30 8.14 8.53 -4.10
C ASP A 30 7.95 7.71 -2.81
N ARG A 31 8.75 8.05 -1.79
CA ARG A 31 8.80 7.34 -0.52
C ARG A 31 7.49 7.47 0.27
N GLU A 32 6.86 8.64 0.25
CA GLU A 32 5.61 8.86 0.99
C GLU A 32 4.47 8.07 0.36
N VAL A 33 4.34 8.14 -0.97
CA VAL A 33 3.33 7.37 -1.70
C VAL A 33 3.50 5.87 -1.46
N ALA A 34 4.74 5.39 -1.46
CA ALA A 34 5.04 3.99 -1.19
C ALA A 34 4.70 3.58 0.24
N PHE A 35 5.04 4.43 1.22
CA PHE A 35 4.72 4.20 2.63
C PHE A 35 3.20 4.12 2.83
N ASP A 36 2.46 5.13 2.38
CA ASP A 36 1.00 5.19 2.55
C ASP A 36 0.31 4.01 1.87
N ALA A 37 0.68 3.70 0.63
CA ALA A 37 0.12 2.57 -0.10
C ALA A 37 0.37 1.22 0.59
N THR A 38 1.57 1.05 1.14
CA THR A 38 1.95 -0.17 1.88
C THR A 38 1.17 -0.27 3.18
N GLN A 39 1.14 0.79 3.98
CA GLN A 39 0.42 0.84 5.25
C GLN A 39 -1.08 0.61 5.06
N GLU A 40 -1.71 1.22 4.06
CA GLU A 40 -3.11 0.99 3.75
C GLU A 40 -3.40 -0.45 3.36
N ALA A 41 -2.53 -1.10 2.58
CA ALA A 41 -2.70 -2.49 2.18
C ALA A 41 -2.62 -3.44 3.39
N PHE A 42 -1.65 -3.24 4.29
CA PHE A 42 -1.54 -4.05 5.52
C PHE A 42 -2.67 -3.77 6.51
N LYS A 43 -3.17 -2.52 6.59
CA LYS A 43 -4.37 -2.20 7.37
C LYS A 43 -5.60 -2.93 6.83
N ASP A 44 -5.79 -2.93 5.50
CA ASP A 44 -6.88 -3.64 4.84
C ASP A 44 -6.78 -5.17 5.07
N ALA A 45 -5.56 -5.71 5.13
CA ALA A 45 -5.27 -7.10 5.47
C ALA A 45 -5.60 -7.41 6.93
N LEU A 46 -5.17 -6.57 7.88
CA LEU A 46 -5.42 -6.74 9.31
C LEU A 46 -6.92 -6.84 9.61
N VAL A 47 -7.72 -5.93 9.02
CA VAL A 47 -9.19 -5.93 9.16
C VAL A 47 -9.82 -7.24 8.66
N ARG A 48 -9.21 -7.90 7.69
CA ARG A 48 -9.71 -9.12 7.04
C ARG A 48 -8.91 -10.37 7.43
N TRP A 49 -8.06 -10.28 8.45
CA TRP A 49 -7.02 -11.27 8.67
C TRP A 49 -7.58 -12.68 8.89
N ARG A 50 -8.67 -12.80 9.65
CA ARG A 50 -9.33 -14.09 9.95
C ARG A 50 -9.76 -14.88 8.71
N SER A 51 -10.06 -14.23 7.58
CA SER A 51 -10.42 -14.92 6.33
C SER A 51 -9.25 -15.04 5.35
N LEU A 52 -8.18 -14.30 5.58
CA LEU A 52 -7.00 -14.28 4.71
C LEU A 52 -5.88 -15.19 5.22
N GLU A 53 -5.79 -15.43 6.52
CA GLU A 53 -4.68 -16.17 7.14
C GLU A 53 -4.59 -17.64 6.68
N GLU A 54 -5.72 -18.24 6.31
CA GLU A 54 -5.79 -19.61 5.79
C GLU A 54 -5.45 -19.68 4.29
N THR A 55 -5.31 -18.54 3.62
CA THR A 55 -5.08 -18.48 2.17
C THR A 55 -3.59 -18.47 1.85
N THR A 56 -3.20 -19.26 0.85
CA THR A 56 -1.81 -19.28 0.35
C THR A 56 -1.44 -18.04 -0.47
N TRP A 57 -2.43 -17.25 -0.88
CA TRP A 57 -2.26 -16.12 -1.81
C TRP A 57 -2.30 -14.74 -1.14
N VAL A 58 -2.48 -14.65 0.19
CA VAL A 58 -2.62 -13.37 0.91
C VAL A 58 -1.49 -12.37 0.59
N GLY A 59 -0.24 -12.83 0.46
CA GLY A 59 0.89 -11.96 0.07
C GLY A 59 0.72 -11.32 -1.31
N ALA A 60 0.25 -12.09 -2.30
CA ALA A 60 -0.01 -11.57 -3.65
C ALA A 60 -1.18 -10.57 -3.67
N TRP A 61 -2.20 -10.82 -2.84
CA TRP A 61 -3.31 -9.90 -2.67
C TRP A 61 -2.87 -8.59 -2.03
N VAL A 62 -2.08 -8.62 -0.95
CA VAL A 62 -1.52 -7.40 -0.32
C VAL A 62 -0.68 -6.60 -1.33
N MET A 63 0.18 -7.28 -2.09
CA MET A 63 0.96 -6.63 -3.16
C MET A 63 0.05 -5.92 -4.19
N THR A 64 -1.02 -6.59 -4.62
CA THR A 64 -2.00 -6.05 -5.57
C THR A 64 -2.71 -4.82 -5.01
N VAL A 65 -3.17 -4.90 -3.76
CA VAL A 65 -3.81 -3.76 -3.08
C VAL A 65 -2.84 -2.58 -3.00
N ALA A 66 -1.61 -2.82 -2.52
CA ALA A 66 -0.58 -1.78 -2.40
C ALA A 66 -0.29 -1.10 -3.74
N MET A 67 -0.09 -1.88 -4.82
CA MET A 67 0.14 -1.33 -6.16
C MET A 67 -1.04 -0.51 -6.68
N ASN A 68 -2.27 -0.94 -6.43
CA ASN A 68 -3.46 -0.18 -6.83
C ASN A 68 -3.58 1.15 -6.07
N ARG A 69 -3.32 1.16 -4.76
CA ARG A 69 -3.29 2.39 -3.95
C ARG A 69 -2.19 3.33 -4.43
N CYS A 70 -0.98 2.79 -4.62
CA CYS A 70 0.18 3.53 -5.11
C CYS A 70 -0.12 4.20 -6.46
N ARG A 71 -0.69 3.46 -7.41
CA ARG A 71 -1.09 3.98 -8.73
C ARG A 71 -2.15 5.07 -8.63
N ARG A 72 -3.13 4.92 -7.73
CA ARG A 72 -4.17 5.95 -7.49
C ARG A 72 -3.56 7.24 -6.96
N GLN A 73 -2.71 7.16 -5.93
CA GLN A 73 -2.07 8.33 -5.32
C GLN A 73 -1.12 9.02 -6.30
N TRP A 74 -0.31 8.28 -7.04
CA TRP A 74 0.57 8.83 -8.07
C TRP A 74 -0.18 9.60 -9.17
N ARG A 75 -1.31 9.05 -9.65
CA ARG A 75 -2.17 9.76 -10.62
C ARG A 75 -2.78 11.03 -10.03
N GLN A 76 -3.13 11.02 -8.74
CA GLN A 76 -3.66 12.20 -8.05
C GLN A 76 -2.60 13.30 -7.95
N ARG A 77 -1.39 12.99 -7.47
CA ARG A 77 -0.29 13.96 -7.37
C ARG A 77 0.07 14.57 -8.74
N LYS A 78 0.08 13.77 -9.81
CA LYS A 78 0.29 14.29 -11.18
C LYS A 78 -0.78 15.28 -11.63
N ARG A 79 -2.06 15.02 -11.30
CA ARG A 79 -3.16 15.95 -11.63
C ARG A 79 -3.02 17.26 -10.86
N GLU A 80 -2.69 17.19 -9.58
CA GLU A 80 -2.47 18.36 -8.73
C GLU A 80 -1.34 19.23 -9.27
N GLN A 81 -0.18 18.64 -9.58
CA GLN A 81 0.94 19.36 -10.19
C GLN A 81 0.57 20.02 -11.52
N THR A 82 -0.25 19.36 -12.34
CA THR A 82 -0.71 19.92 -13.62
C THR A 82 -1.66 21.10 -13.41
N ALA A 83 -2.55 21.03 -12.40
CA ALA A 83 -3.46 22.11 -12.07
C ALA A 83 -2.72 23.34 -11.51
N LEU A 84 -1.73 23.13 -10.64
CA LEU A 84 -0.83 24.16 -10.12
C LEU A 84 -0.13 24.93 -11.25
N ARG A 85 0.52 24.21 -12.18
CA ARG A 85 1.19 24.82 -13.34
C ARG A 85 0.26 25.67 -14.22
N LYS A 86 -0.99 25.22 -14.42
CA LYS A 86 -2.00 25.98 -15.17
C LYS A 86 -2.41 27.26 -14.44
N SER A 87 -2.52 27.22 -13.11
CA SER A 87 -2.83 28.42 -12.32
C SER A 87 -1.70 29.44 -12.28
N GLU A 88 -0.45 28.99 -12.40
CA GLU A 88 0.74 29.87 -12.45
C GLU A 88 0.95 30.51 -13.82
N SER A 89 0.60 29.84 -14.92
CA SER A 89 0.75 30.37 -16.29
C SER A 89 -0.40 31.29 -16.75
N GLY A 90 -1.45 31.43 -15.93
CA GLY A 90 -2.61 32.27 -16.20
C GLY A 90 -2.61 33.63 -15.47
N LYS A 91 -1.49 33.99 -14.83
CA LYS A 91 -1.21 35.32 -14.28
C LYS A 91 -0.23 36.05 -15.20
#